data_AF-A0A7W8J9D5-F1
#
_entry.id   AF-A0A7W8J9D5-F1
#
_cell.length_a   1.000
_cell.length_b   1.000
_cell.length_c   1.000
_cell.angle_alpha   90.00
_cell.angle_beta   90.00
_cell.angle_gamma   90.00
#
_symmetry.space_group_name_H-M   'P 1'
#
loop_
_entity.id
_entity.type
_entity.pdbx_description
1 polymer ?
#
loop_
_entity_poly.entity_id
_entity_poly.type
_entity_poly.pdbx_seq_one_letter_code
_entity_poly.pdbx_strand_id
1 'polypeptide(L)'
;MLVVWRLDRLGRNLADLVTLIADLEHRKINFVSLTEKIETGSPAGRLVFHVFAALAEFECNLIRERTCAGLRAARARGRKGGRPAKLSPKEVKTIRALLKTADIPVAEIAARFRVARSTLYRAVSVQ
;
A
#
# COMPACT_ATOMS: atom_id res chain seq x y z
N MET A 1 -28.94 16.16 -4.86
CA MET A 1 -28.75 15.90 -3.42
C MET A 1 -28.49 14.41 -3.25
N LEU A 2 -27.45 14.04 -2.52
CA LEU A 2 -27.12 12.65 -2.18
C LEU A 2 -27.46 12.42 -0.71
N VAL A 3 -28.30 11.42 -0.44
CA VAL A 3 -28.70 11.04 0.92
C VAL A 3 -28.23 9.62 1.19
N VAL A 4 -27.57 9.42 2.32
CA VAL A 4 -27.15 8.10 2.79
C VAL A 4 -27.68 7.82 4.18
N TRP A 5 -27.92 6.54 4.45
CA TRP A 5 -28.34 6.10 5.78
C TRP A 5 -27.24 6.32 6.83
N ARG A 6 -26.00 5.94 6.49
CA ARG A 6 -24.81 6.07 7.34
C ARG A 6 -23.55 6.32 6.50
N LEU A 7 -22.53 6.91 7.12
CA LEU A 7 -21.25 7.20 6.47
C LEU A 7 -20.47 5.93 6.04
N ASP A 8 -20.62 4.80 6.75
CA ASP A 8 -19.94 3.53 6.41
C ASP A 8 -20.35 2.95 5.05
N ARG A 9 -21.46 3.44 4.47
CA ARG A 9 -21.99 2.98 3.19
C ARG A 9 -21.48 3.77 1.99
N LEU A 10 -20.75 4.86 2.22
CA LEU A 10 -20.31 5.75 1.16
C LEU A 10 -18.81 5.60 0.82
N GLY A 11 -17.99 5.07 1.73
CA GLY A 11 -16.55 4.91 1.51
C GLY A 11 -15.96 3.73 2.27
N ARG A 12 -14.80 3.24 1.79
CA ARG A 12 -14.03 2.17 2.48
C ARG A 12 -13.17 2.69 3.61
N ASN A 13 -12.85 3.98 3.58
CA ASN A 13 -12.14 4.70 4.63
C ASN A 13 -12.60 6.17 4.65
N LEU A 14 -12.27 6.88 5.72
CA LEU A 14 -12.73 8.26 5.92
C LEU A 14 -12.08 9.24 4.93
N ALA A 15 -10.87 8.98 4.45
CA ALA A 15 -10.21 9.84 3.45
C ALA A 15 -10.90 9.76 2.07
N ASP A 16 -11.31 8.55 1.65
CA ASP A 16 -12.10 8.35 0.43
C ASP A 16 -13.44 9.09 0.54
N LEU A 17 -14.08 9.02 1.71
CA LEU A 17 -15.34 9.70 2.00
C LEU A 17 -15.19 11.22 1.90
N VAL A 18 -14.11 11.77 2.47
CA VAL A 18 -13.80 13.20 2.39
C VAL A 18 -13.62 13.66 0.95
N THR A 19 -12.86 12.89 0.18
CA THR A 19 -12.58 13.18 -1.24
C THR A 19 -13.87 13.17 -2.06
N LEU A 20 -14.73 12.17 -1.84
CA LEU A 20 -16.01 12.05 -2.53
C LEU A 20 -16.95 13.21 -2.21
N ILE A 21 -17.06 13.60 -0.94
CA ILE A 21 -17.95 14.70 -0.56
C ILE A 21 -17.41 16.04 -1.06
N ALA A 22 -16.09 16.23 -1.10
CA ALA A 22 -15.48 17.41 -1.74
C ALA A 22 -15.81 17.47 -3.25
N ASP A 23 -15.79 16.34 -3.96
CA ASP A 23 -16.24 16.28 -5.37
C ASP A 23 -17.73 16.62 -5.51
N LEU A 24 -18.58 16.10 -4.61
CA LEU A 24 -20.00 16.45 -4.59
C LEU A 24 -20.22 17.95 -4.36
N GLU A 25 -19.45 18.57 -3.46
CA GLU A 25 -19.53 20.01 -3.22
C GLU A 25 -19.09 20.82 -4.46
N HIS A 26 -18.00 20.43 -5.12
CA HIS A 26 -17.55 21.06 -6.37
C HIS A 26 -18.65 20.99 -7.46
N ARG A 27 -19.40 19.89 -7.48
CA ARG A 27 -20.55 19.68 -8.38
C ARG A 27 -21.84 20.34 -7.88
N LYS A 28 -21.79 21.08 -6.77
CA LYS A 28 -22.95 21.74 -6.12
C LYS A 28 -24.04 20.75 -5.70
N ILE A 29 -23.64 19.54 -5.31
CA ILE A 29 -24.53 18.48 -4.83
C ILE A 29 -24.47 18.43 -3.31
N ASN A 30 -25.59 18.75 -2.65
CA ASN A 30 -25.70 18.61 -1.20
C ASN A 30 -25.60 17.15 -0.78
N PHE A 31 -24.87 16.90 0.30
CA PHE A 31 -24.73 15.59 0.93
C PHE A 31 -25.43 15.57 2.29
N VAL A 32 -26.15 14.49 2.58
CA VAL A 32 -26.84 14.28 3.86
C VAL A 32 -26.60 12.86 4.36
N SER A 33 -26.19 12.73 5.62
CA SER A 33 -26.18 11.45 6.34
C SER A 33 -27.25 11.44 7.41
N LEU A 34 -28.16 10.45 7.36
CA LEU A 34 -29.32 10.38 8.24
C LEU A 34 -28.96 10.01 9.68
N THR A 35 -28.02 9.08 9.88
CA THR A 35 -27.65 8.60 11.21
C THR A 35 -26.78 9.60 11.96
N GLU A 36 -25.80 10.20 11.27
CA GLU A 36 -24.86 11.16 11.85
C GLU A 36 -25.42 12.59 11.86
N LYS A 37 -26.59 12.82 11.23
CA LYS A 37 -27.25 14.13 11.10
C LYS A 37 -26.34 15.21 10.53
N ILE A 38 -25.46 14.82 9.60
CA ILE A 38 -24.56 15.73 8.90
C ILE A 38 -25.22 16.12 7.58
N GLU A 39 -25.31 17.42 7.33
CA GLU A 39 -25.80 17.98 6.07
C GLU A 39 -24.83 19.04 5.55
N THR A 40 -24.33 18.92 4.32
CA THR A 40 -23.38 19.90 3.76
C THR A 40 -24.08 21.09 3.07
N GLY A 41 -25.41 21.19 3.18
CA GLY A 41 -26.18 22.31 2.63
C GLY A 41 -26.04 23.61 3.44
N SER A 42 -25.74 23.52 4.74
CA SER A 42 -25.59 24.67 5.64
C SER A 42 -24.12 25.02 5.88
N PRO A 43 -23.78 26.30 6.18
CA PRO A 43 -22.41 26.68 6.56
C PRO A 43 -21.90 25.92 7.80
N ALA A 44 -22.78 25.68 8.78
CA ALA A 44 -22.45 24.93 9.98
C ALA A 44 -22.14 23.46 9.68
N GLY A 45 -22.94 22.80 8.85
CA GLY A 45 -22.69 21.41 8.48
C GLY A 45 -21.45 21.23 7.59
N ARG A 46 -21.12 22.20 6.74
CA ARG A 46 -19.83 22.25 6.04
C ARG A 46 -18.63 22.40 6.97
N LEU A 47 -18.73 23.25 7.99
CA LEU A 47 -17.68 23.38 9.00
C LEU A 47 -17.43 22.05 9.72
N VAL A 48 -18.50 21.41 10.21
CA VAL A 48 -18.41 20.11 10.89
C VAL A 48 -17.77 19.06 9.99
N PHE A 49 -18.18 19.04 8.72
CA PHE A 49 -17.60 18.14 7.73
C PHE A 49 -16.09 18.39 7.51
N HIS A 50 -15.64 19.64 7.38
CA HIS A 50 -14.22 19.96 7.26
C HIS A 50 -13.41 19.58 8.51
N VAL A 51 -13.98 19.70 9.71
CA VAL A 51 -13.32 19.25 10.94
C VAL A 51 -13.15 17.73 10.93
N PHE A 52 -14.19 16.97 10.55
CA PHE A 52 -14.08 15.53 10.39
C PHE A 52 -13.06 15.14 9.32
N ALA A 53 -12.99 15.90 8.23
CA ALA A 53 -11.99 15.70 7.19
C ALA A 53 -10.56 15.87 7.71
N ALA A 54 -10.30 16.95 8.44
CA ALA A 54 -9.00 17.21 9.04
C ALA A 54 -8.62 16.12 10.08
N LEU A 55 -9.59 15.66 10.87
CA LEU A 55 -9.38 14.59 11.84
C LEU A 55 -9.04 13.26 11.15
N ALA A 56 -9.72 12.95 10.04
CA ALA A 56 -9.45 11.75 9.23
C ALA A 56 -8.01 11.71 8.72
N GLU A 57 -7.56 12.84 8.17
CA GLU A 57 -6.22 12.99 7.64
C GLU A 57 -5.18 12.85 8.76
N PHE A 58 -5.45 13.48 9.92
CA PHE A 58 -4.61 13.37 11.10
C PHE A 58 -4.43 11.92 11.57
N GLU A 59 -5.53 11.15 11.71
CA GLU A 59 -5.46 9.74 12.11
C GLU A 59 -4.68 8.89 11.10
N CYS A 60 -4.91 9.09 9.81
CA CYS A 60 -4.19 8.39 8.74
C CYS A 60 -2.69 8.68 8.80
N ASN A 61 -2.31 9.95 8.99
CA ASN A 61 -0.92 10.36 9.14
C ASN A 61 -0.27 9.76 10.39
N LEU A 62 -0.99 9.71 11.51
CA LEU A 62 -0.50 9.13 12.76
C LEU A 62 -0.25 7.61 12.62
N ILE A 63 -1.16 6.88 11.95
CA ILE A 63 -0.97 5.44 11.66
C ILE A 63 0.27 5.24 10.79
N ARG A 64 0.44 6.06 9.75
CA ARG A 64 1.59 6.01 8.84
C ARG A 64 2.89 6.28 9.58
N GLU A 65 2.92 7.30 10.43
CA GLU A 65 4.08 7.65 11.24
C GLU A 65 4.50 6.49 12.14
N ARG A 66 3.55 5.92 12.89
CA ARG A 66 3.78 4.76 13.78
C ARG A 66 4.28 3.55 13.00
N THR A 67 3.69 3.28 11.84
CA THR A 67 4.12 2.18 10.96
C THR A 67 5.55 2.38 10.48
N CYS A 68 5.90 3.59 10.03
CA CYS A 68 7.26 3.93 9.61
C CYS A 68 8.27 3.81 10.75
N ALA A 69 7.92 4.26 11.96
CA ALA A 69 8.75 4.10 13.15
C ALA A 69 8.98 2.63 13.48
N GLY A 70 7.93 1.80 13.45
CA GLY A 70 8.03 0.35 13.65
C GLY A 70 8.89 -0.34 12.61
N LEU A 71 8.76 0.04 11.32
CA LEU A 71 9.60 -0.47 10.24
C LEU A 71 11.07 -0.09 10.40
N ARG A 72 11.36 1.17 10.81
CA ARG A 72 12.73 1.62 11.11
C ARG A 72 13.34 0.80 12.25
N ALA A 73 12.61 0.63 13.35
CA ALA A 73 13.06 -0.16 14.48
C ALA A 73 13.30 -1.64 14.11
N ALA A 74 12.41 -2.23 13.29
CA ALA A 74 12.58 -3.60 12.81
C ALA A 74 13.82 -3.75 11.90
N ARG A 75 14.07 -2.78 11.02
CA ARG A 75 15.28 -2.75 10.18
C ARG A 75 16.56 -2.62 11.00
N ALA A 76 16.55 -1.78 12.03
CA ALA A 76 17.69 -1.66 12.96
C ALA A 76 18.02 -2.98 13.68
N ARG A 77 17.00 -3.82 13.94
CA ARG A 77 17.17 -5.20 14.46
C ARG A 77 17.52 -6.24 13.38
N GLY A 78 17.84 -5.82 12.15
CA GLY A 78 18.23 -6.70 11.06
C GLY A 78 17.09 -7.28 10.21
N ARG A 79 15.82 -6.92 10.48
CA ARG A 79 14.69 -7.38 9.64
C ARG A 79 14.63 -6.56 8.34
N LYS A 80 15.02 -7.17 7.22
CA LYS A 80 15.01 -6.52 5.89
C LYS A 80 13.60 -6.27 5.34
N GLY A 81 12.63 -7.13 5.69
CA GLY A 81 11.26 -7.06 5.17
C GLY A 81 11.14 -7.53 3.71
N GLY A 82 9.92 -7.46 3.15
CA GLY A 82 9.64 -7.86 1.76
C GLY A 82 9.54 -9.37 1.53
N ARG A 83 9.40 -9.76 0.25
CA ARG A 83 9.30 -11.16 -0.16
C ARG A 83 10.66 -11.86 0.02
N PRO A 84 10.72 -13.01 0.71
CA PRO A 84 11.97 -13.79 0.81
C PRO A 84 12.54 -14.15 -0.56
N ALA A 85 13.86 -14.15 -0.67
CA ALA A 85 14.54 -14.62 -1.87
C ALA A 85 14.24 -16.10 -2.10
N LYS A 86 13.95 -16.50 -3.35
CA LYS A 86 13.72 -17.91 -3.71
C LYS A 86 14.99 -18.76 -3.69
N LEU A 87 16.16 -18.13 -3.81
CA LEU A 87 17.46 -18.78 -3.84
C LEU A 87 18.25 -18.40 -2.59
N SER A 88 18.84 -19.39 -1.94
CA SER A 88 19.76 -19.22 -0.83
C SER A 88 21.13 -18.69 -1.32
N PRO A 89 21.93 -18.06 -0.44
CA PRO A 89 23.28 -17.60 -0.80
C PRO A 89 24.19 -18.71 -1.34
N LYS A 90 24.03 -19.93 -0.84
CA LYS A 90 24.77 -21.11 -1.32
C LYS A 90 24.38 -21.47 -2.75
N GLU A 91 23.07 -21.51 -3.04
CA GLU A 91 22.57 -21.79 -4.39
C GLU A 91 23.00 -20.72 -5.38
N VAL A 92 22.99 -19.44 -5.00
CA VAL A 92 23.50 -18.35 -5.86
C VAL A 92 24.98 -18.54 -6.18
N LYS A 93 25.79 -18.98 -5.21
CA LYS A 93 27.22 -19.30 -5.44
C LYS A 93 27.38 -20.47 -6.41
N THR A 94 26.59 -21.53 -6.26
CA THR A 94 26.59 -22.69 -7.16
C THR A 94 26.18 -22.27 -8.57
N ILE A 95 25.10 -21.49 -8.72
CA ILE A 95 24.63 -20.98 -10.02
C ILE A 95 25.71 -20.14 -10.69
N ARG A 96 26.41 -19.26 -9.95
CA ARG A 96 27.54 -18.47 -10.49
C ARG A 96 28.68 -19.35 -11.00
N ALA A 97 28.98 -20.45 -10.33
CA ALA A 97 30.00 -21.39 -10.79
C ALA A 97 29.54 -22.11 -12.08
N LEU A 98 28.29 -22.61 -12.10
CA LEU A 98 27.71 -23.30 -13.27
C LEU A 98 27.64 -22.40 -14.51
N LEU A 99 27.35 -21.10 -14.33
CA LEU A 99 27.36 -20.14 -15.43
C LEU A 99 28.77 -19.87 -16.00
N LYS A 100 29.84 -20.02 -15.21
CA LYS A 100 31.22 -19.80 -15.66
C LYS A 100 31.78 -20.97 -16.45
N THR A 101 31.36 -22.20 -16.15
CA THR A 101 31.83 -23.41 -16.84
C THR A 101 31.31 -23.51 -18.28
N ALA A 102 30.36 -22.67 -18.69
CA ALA A 102 29.79 -22.54 -20.05
C ALA A 102 29.16 -23.81 -20.68
N ASP A 103 29.22 -24.96 -20.01
CA ASP A 103 28.80 -26.26 -20.54
C ASP A 103 27.29 -26.54 -20.43
N ILE A 104 26.54 -25.75 -19.63
CA ILE A 104 25.13 -25.99 -19.35
C ILE A 104 24.27 -24.78 -19.77
N PRO A 105 23.20 -24.97 -20.56
CA PRO A 105 22.33 -23.88 -20.96
C PRO A 105 21.58 -23.29 -19.75
N VAL A 106 21.44 -21.97 -19.73
CA VAL A 106 20.81 -21.21 -18.61
C VAL A 106 19.38 -21.67 -18.31
N ALA A 107 18.64 -22.13 -19.34
CA ALA A 107 17.29 -22.66 -19.17
C ALA A 107 17.26 -23.93 -18.30
N GLU A 108 18.24 -24.81 -18.46
CA GLU A 108 18.36 -26.04 -17.70
C GLU A 108 18.76 -25.77 -16.24
N ILE A 109 19.68 -24.81 -16.05
CA ILE A 109 20.05 -24.34 -14.70
C ILE A 109 18.80 -23.78 -13.99
N ALA A 110 18.02 -22.93 -14.66
CA ALA A 110 16.80 -22.34 -14.09
C ALA A 110 15.75 -23.42 -13.72
N ALA A 111 15.58 -24.43 -14.57
CA ALA A 111 14.68 -25.55 -14.30
C ALA A 111 15.13 -26.37 -13.08
N ARG A 112 16.43 -26.67 -12.97
CA ARG A 112 17.02 -27.42 -11.84
C ARG A 112 16.76 -26.76 -10.49
N PHE A 113 16.82 -25.43 -10.44
CA PHE A 113 16.54 -24.65 -9.22
C PHE A 113 15.06 -24.20 -9.10
N ARG A 114 14.17 -24.65 -10.00
CA ARG A 114 12.73 -24.32 -10.02
C ARG A 114 12.45 -22.81 -9.97
N VAL A 115 13.25 -22.03 -10.69
CA VAL A 115 13.11 -20.57 -10.80
C VAL A 115 12.99 -20.14 -12.25
N ALA A 116 12.33 -19.01 -12.50
CA ALA A 116 12.33 -18.42 -13.83
C ALA A 116 13.73 -17.89 -14.19
N ARG A 117 14.08 -17.88 -15.49
CA ARG A 117 15.34 -17.30 -16.00
C ARG A 117 15.59 -15.88 -15.47
N SER A 118 14.54 -15.06 -15.41
CA SER A 118 14.61 -13.70 -14.85
C SER A 118 15.00 -13.65 -13.37
N THR A 119 14.59 -14.64 -12.58
CA THR A 119 14.98 -14.74 -11.16
C THR A 119 16.44 -15.15 -11.02
N LEU A 120 16.92 -16.02 -11.91
CA LEU A 120 18.33 -16.44 -11.95
C LEU A 120 19.24 -15.26 -12.30
N TYR A 121 18.95 -14.54 -13.39
CA TYR A 121 19.72 -13.34 -13.77
C TYR A 121 19.70 -12.29 -12.66
N ARG A 122 18.54 -11.97 -12.09
CA ARG A 122 18.42 -11.02 -10.98
C ARG A 122 19.24 -11.44 -9.76
N ALA A 123 19.28 -12.73 -9.44
CA ALA A 123 20.05 -13.24 -8.29
C ALA A 123 21.57 -13.17 -8.53
N VAL A 124 22.01 -13.26 -9.78
CA VAL A 124 23.43 -13.21 -10.14
C VAL A 124 23.90 -11.77 -10.39
N SER A 125 23.03 -10.88 -10.89
CA SER A 125 23.33 -9.48 -11.21
C SER A 125 23.32 -8.53 -10.00
N VAL A 126 22.64 -8.89 -8.91
CA VAL A 126 22.60 -8.08 -7.69
C VAL A 126 23.88 -8.37 -6.89
N GLN A 127 24.77 -7.39 -6.90
CA GLN A 127 25.95 -7.28 -6.06
C GLN A 127 25.60 -6.49 -4.79
#